data_AF-A0A4U8YVS9-F1
#
_entry.id   AF-A0A4U8YVS9-F1
#
_cell.length_a   1.000
_cell.length_b   1.000
_cell.length_c   1.000
_cell.angle_alpha   90.00
_cell.angle_beta   90.00
_cell.angle_gamma   90.00
#
_symmetry.space_group_name_H-M   'P 1'
#
loop_
_entity.id
_entity.type
_entity.pdbx_description
1 polymer ?
#
loop_
_entity_poly.entity_id
_entity_poly.type
_entity_poly.pdbx_seq_one_letter_code
_entity_poly.pdbx_strand_id
1 'polypeptide(L)'
;DTNPPIPPTPPIPPTPPPNPPTTQPLPPVNCVDSHRSCGYWASIGECSKNPAYMKVNCKKSCRICGSTAPCYDRNAMCSSWANRGECQRNPRYMLTNCKKSCRVCSK
;
A
#
# COMPACT_ATOMS: atom_id res chain seq x y z
N ASP A 1 44.82 -11.84 30.70
CA ASP A 1 43.92 -11.52 29.58
C ASP A 1 44.46 -10.38 28.74
N THR A 2 44.86 -10.64 27.50
CA THR A 2 45.16 -9.56 26.56
C THR A 2 44.57 -9.95 25.21
N ASN A 3 43.35 -9.45 24.95
CA ASN A 3 42.69 -9.64 23.67
C ASN A 3 43.44 -8.86 22.57
N PRO A 4 43.59 -9.43 21.36
CA PRO A 4 44.24 -8.75 20.24
C PRO A 4 43.36 -7.58 19.71
N PRO A 5 43.99 -6.54 19.13
CA PRO A 5 43.27 -5.38 18.58
C PRO A 5 42.48 -5.76 17.33
N ILE A 6 41.25 -5.26 17.25
CA ILE A 6 40.34 -5.45 16.11
C ILE A 6 40.84 -4.57 14.93
N PRO A 7 40.98 -5.13 13.71
CA PRO A 7 41.42 -4.36 12.54
C PRO A 7 40.37 -3.31 12.12
N PRO A 8 40.80 -2.16 11.57
CA PRO A 8 39.88 -1.14 11.09
C PRO A 8 39.06 -1.64 9.90
N THR A 9 37.77 -1.33 9.90
CA THR A 9 36.86 -1.69 8.79
C THR A 9 37.14 -0.82 7.56
N PRO A 10 37.05 -1.40 6.35
CA PRO A 10 37.21 -0.64 5.11
C PRO A 10 36.06 0.37 4.91
N PRO A 11 36.31 1.50 4.22
CA PRO A 11 35.30 2.50 3.93
C PRO A 11 34.19 1.92 3.05
N ILE A 12 32.94 2.23 3.40
CA ILE A 12 31.75 1.81 2.64
C ILE A 12 31.73 2.59 1.31
N PRO A 13 31.59 1.93 0.16
CA PRO A 13 31.50 2.62 -1.13
C PRO A 13 30.24 3.49 -1.20
N PRO A 14 30.30 4.64 -1.90
CA PRO A 14 29.13 5.50 -2.07
C PRO A 14 28.02 4.75 -2.82
N THR A 15 26.81 4.83 -2.28
CA THR A 15 25.62 4.24 -2.91
C THR A 15 25.38 4.84 -4.30
N PRO A 16 25.04 4.03 -5.32
CA PRO A 16 24.68 4.55 -6.64
C PRO A 16 23.48 5.50 -6.53
N PRO A 17 23.35 6.46 -7.47
CA PRO A 17 22.21 7.36 -7.49
C PRO A 17 20.90 6.57 -7.59
N PRO A 18 19.83 7.01 -6.90
CA PRO A 18 18.56 6.31 -6.94
C PRO A 18 18.00 6.31 -8.36
N ASN A 19 17.60 5.14 -8.85
CA ASN A 19 16.90 5.00 -10.12
C ASN A 19 15.68 5.93 -10.15
N PRO A 20 15.33 6.49 -11.33
CA PRO A 20 14.15 7.32 -11.47
C PRO A 20 12.90 6.57 -10.98
N PRO A 21 11.95 7.25 -10.31
CA PRO A 21 10.72 6.63 -9.86
C PRO A 21 9.96 6.15 -11.09
N THR A 22 10.01 4.84 -11.35
CA THR A 22 9.16 4.21 -12.34
C THR A 22 7.72 4.51 -11.96
N THR A 23 7.00 5.17 -12.86
CA THR A 23 5.56 5.42 -12.88
C THR A 23 4.78 4.10 -12.99
N GLN A 24 5.04 3.15 -12.09
CA GLN A 24 4.25 1.95 -11.98
C GLN A 24 2.92 2.36 -11.35
N PRO A 25 1.78 2.12 -12.02
CA PRO A 25 0.48 2.17 -11.36
C PRO A 25 0.59 1.32 -10.11
N LEU A 26 0.09 1.79 -8.96
CA LEU A 26 -0.05 0.93 -7.79
C LEU A 26 -0.67 -0.38 -8.26
N PRO A 27 -0.10 -1.55 -7.88
CA PRO A 27 -0.67 -2.82 -8.27
C PRO A 27 -2.17 -2.76 -7.99
N PRO A 28 -3.01 -3.11 -8.98
CA PRO A 28 -4.46 -2.97 -8.85
C PRO A 28 -4.83 -3.57 -7.52
N VAL A 29 -5.39 -2.76 -6.61
CA VAL A 29 -5.76 -3.16 -5.24
C VAL A 29 -6.42 -4.52 -5.34
N ASN A 30 -5.70 -5.62 -5.06
CA ASN A 30 -5.99 -6.96 -5.58
C ASN A 30 -7.50 -7.23 -5.59
N CYS A 31 -8.13 -6.94 -6.73
CA CYS A 31 -9.58 -6.86 -6.79
C CYS A 31 -10.11 -8.14 -7.38
N VAL A 32 -9.94 -9.14 -6.55
CA VAL A 32 -10.26 -10.52 -6.83
C VAL A 32 -11.30 -10.96 -5.81
N ASP A 33 -12.03 -11.99 -6.19
CA ASP A 33 -12.81 -12.74 -5.24
C ASP A 33 -11.89 -13.74 -4.54
N SER A 34 -11.96 -13.77 -3.22
CA SER A 34 -11.24 -14.70 -2.36
C SER A 34 -11.94 -16.06 -2.27
N HIS A 35 -13.15 -16.20 -2.83
CA HIS A 35 -13.93 -17.43 -2.77
C HIS A 35 -14.59 -17.78 -4.11
N ARG A 36 -14.54 -19.06 -4.48
CA ARG A 36 -15.09 -19.57 -5.76
C ARG A 36 -16.60 -19.32 -5.92
N SER A 37 -17.35 -19.32 -4.82
CA SER A 37 -18.81 -19.12 -4.81
C SER A 37 -19.23 -17.64 -4.79
N CYS A 38 -18.29 -16.69 -4.84
CA CYS A 38 -18.62 -15.26 -4.81
C CYS A 38 -19.59 -14.85 -5.94
N GLY A 39 -19.45 -15.44 -7.14
CA GLY A 39 -20.36 -15.18 -8.24
C GLY A 39 -21.81 -15.62 -7.94
N TYR A 40 -21.95 -16.82 -7.39
CA TYR A 40 -23.26 -17.35 -6.97
C TYR A 40 -23.86 -16.49 -5.84
N TRP A 41 -23.09 -16.20 -4.79
CA TRP A 41 -23.56 -15.39 -3.67
C TRP A 41 -23.97 -13.98 -4.10
N ALA A 42 -23.18 -13.35 -4.98
CA ALA A 42 -23.56 -12.06 -5.55
C ALA A 42 -24.88 -12.17 -6.34
N SER A 43 -25.09 -13.25 -7.10
CA SER A 43 -26.31 -13.46 -7.89
C SER A 43 -27.59 -13.60 -7.04
N ILE A 44 -27.49 -14.15 -5.82
CA ILE A 44 -28.63 -14.27 -4.88
C ILE A 44 -28.77 -13.07 -3.93
N GLY A 45 -27.97 -12.02 -4.15
CA GLY A 45 -28.07 -10.74 -3.45
C GLY A 45 -27.25 -10.62 -2.16
N GLU A 46 -26.26 -11.49 -1.93
CA GLU A 46 -25.42 -11.43 -0.71
C GLU A 46 -24.66 -10.12 -0.58
N CYS A 47 -24.35 -9.42 -1.69
CA CYS A 47 -23.70 -8.11 -1.64
C CYS A 47 -24.49 -7.08 -0.80
N SER A 48 -25.82 -7.24 -0.73
CA SER A 48 -26.72 -6.39 0.06
C SER A 48 -27.13 -7.04 1.39
N LYS A 49 -27.35 -8.36 1.40
CA LYS A 49 -27.77 -9.11 2.60
C LYS A 49 -26.63 -9.34 3.60
N ASN A 50 -25.41 -9.56 3.09
CA ASN A 50 -24.21 -9.79 3.87
C ASN A 50 -23.02 -8.94 3.37
N PRO A 51 -23.16 -7.60 3.42
CA PRO A 51 -22.18 -6.69 2.84
C PRO A 51 -20.83 -6.76 3.54
N ALA A 52 -20.78 -7.06 4.84
CA ALA A 52 -19.53 -7.14 5.58
C ALA A 52 -18.62 -8.26 5.05
N TYR A 53 -19.17 -9.46 4.86
CA TYR A 53 -18.41 -10.59 4.32
C TYR A 53 -18.10 -10.38 2.84
N MET A 54 -19.09 -9.97 2.06
CA MET A 54 -18.96 -9.85 0.61
C MET A 54 -18.01 -8.72 0.20
N LYS A 55 -17.93 -7.62 0.94
CA LYS A 55 -16.97 -6.54 0.66
C LYS A 55 -15.52 -6.95 0.90
N VAL A 56 -15.28 -7.92 1.78
CA VAL A 56 -13.93 -8.41 2.08
C VAL A 56 -13.55 -9.54 1.13
N ASN A 57 -14.46 -10.47 0.87
CA ASN A 57 -14.16 -11.72 0.18
C ASN A 57 -14.61 -11.75 -1.29
N CYS A 58 -15.56 -10.91 -1.69
CA CYS A 58 -16.22 -10.99 -2.99
C CYS A 58 -16.23 -9.63 -3.70
N LYS A 59 -15.08 -8.93 -3.67
CA LYS A 59 -14.94 -7.55 -4.16
C LYS A 59 -15.30 -7.41 -5.63
N LYS A 60 -14.90 -8.40 -6.44
CA LYS A 60 -15.12 -8.41 -7.88
C LYS A 60 -16.57 -8.75 -8.19
N SER A 61 -17.08 -9.81 -7.59
CA SER A 61 -18.49 -10.22 -7.77
C SER A 61 -19.47 -9.14 -7.30
N CYS A 62 -19.16 -8.40 -6.24
CA CYS A 62 -19.99 -7.27 -5.78
C CYS A 62 -19.70 -5.95 -6.49
N ARG A 63 -18.86 -5.93 -7.52
CA ARG A 63 -18.52 -4.74 -8.32
C ARG A 63 -18.03 -3.55 -7.49
N ILE A 64 -17.37 -3.82 -6.37
CA ILE A 64 -16.75 -2.79 -5.52
C ILE A 64 -15.29 -2.55 -5.89
N CYS A 65 -14.78 -3.29 -6.88
CA CYS A 65 -13.54 -3.00 -7.60
C CYS A 65 -13.64 -1.66 -8.30
N GLY A 66 -13.23 -0.59 -7.63
CA GLY A 66 -13.41 0.77 -8.13
C GLY A 66 -13.77 1.77 -7.03
N SER A 67 -14.13 1.30 -5.83
CA SER A 67 -14.07 2.14 -4.63
C SER A 67 -12.59 2.40 -4.32
N THR A 68 -11.98 3.31 -5.09
CA THR A 68 -10.72 3.94 -4.75
C THR A 68 -10.83 4.33 -3.30
N ALA A 69 -10.02 3.72 -2.44
CA ALA A 69 -9.95 4.12 -1.04
C ALA A 69 -9.88 5.64 -1.01
N PRO A 70 -10.65 6.30 -0.13
CA PRO A 70 -10.85 7.72 -0.26
C PRO A 70 -9.49 8.43 -0.23
N CYS A 71 -9.33 9.33 -1.19
CA CYS A 71 -8.04 9.96 -1.49
C CYS A 71 -7.88 11.20 -0.61
N TYR A 72 -7.54 10.95 0.64
CA TYR A 72 -7.19 11.99 1.58
C TYR A 72 -6.14 11.46 2.55
N ASP A 73 -5.49 12.39 3.24
CA ASP A 73 -4.56 12.08 4.30
C ASP A 73 -5.31 11.93 5.63
N ARG A 74 -5.14 10.79 6.28
CA ARG A 74 -5.76 10.45 7.57
C ARG A 74 -5.03 11.08 8.75
N ASN A 75 -3.84 11.66 8.52
CA ASN A 75 -3.04 12.29 9.55
C ASN A 75 -2.57 13.67 9.09
N ALA A 76 -2.66 14.67 9.97
CA ALA A 76 -2.21 16.03 9.69
C ALA A 76 -0.71 16.11 9.35
N MET A 77 0.11 15.18 9.86
CA MET A 77 1.55 15.13 9.60
C MET A 77 1.93 14.48 8.28
N CYS A 78 0.98 13.93 7.51
CA CYS A 78 1.25 13.25 6.25
C CYS A 78 2.07 14.09 5.27
N SER A 79 1.81 15.39 5.14
CA SER A 79 2.60 16.29 4.27
C SER A 79 4.05 16.40 4.74
N SER A 80 4.27 16.53 6.05
CA SER A 80 5.61 16.64 6.65
C SER A 80 6.39 15.33 6.48
N TRP A 81 5.74 14.19 6.72
CA TRP A 81 6.31 12.87 6.53
C TRP A 81 6.62 12.58 5.06
N ALA A 82 5.72 12.93 4.14
CA ALA A 82 5.98 12.79 2.71
C ALA A 82 7.17 13.65 2.27
N ASN A 83 7.29 14.89 2.74
CA ASN A 83 8.46 15.75 2.49
C ASN A 83 9.77 15.18 3.06
N ARG A 84 9.69 14.39 4.14
CA ARG A 84 10.83 13.67 4.73
C ARG A 84 11.13 12.32 4.04
N GLY A 85 10.40 11.96 3.00
CA GLY A 85 10.60 10.71 2.25
C GLY A 85 9.98 9.48 2.90
N GLU A 86 9.02 9.64 3.81
CA GLU A 86 8.36 8.49 4.46
C GLU A 86 7.53 7.65 3.47
N CYS A 87 7.10 8.22 2.35
CA CYS A 87 6.41 7.45 1.30
C CYS A 87 7.28 6.29 0.78
N GLN A 88 8.60 6.43 0.87
CA GLN A 88 9.59 5.44 0.45
C GLN A 88 10.18 4.67 1.64
N ARG A 89 10.41 5.33 2.78
CA ARG A 89 10.97 4.69 4.00
C ARG A 89 9.94 3.86 4.77
N ASN A 90 8.68 4.26 4.72
CA ASN A 90 7.57 3.60 5.40
C ASN A 90 6.31 3.48 4.51
N PRO A 91 6.42 2.81 3.35
CA PRO A 91 5.36 2.79 2.34
C PRO A 91 4.10 2.10 2.85
N ARG A 92 4.22 1.06 3.69
CA ARG A 92 3.05 0.34 4.21
C ARG A 92 2.11 1.27 4.99
N TYR A 93 2.66 2.11 5.86
CA TYR A 93 1.87 3.08 6.61
C TYR A 93 1.41 4.24 5.72
N MET A 94 2.33 4.82 4.95
CA MET A 94 2.08 6.03 4.16
C MET A 94 1.10 5.80 3.02
N LEU A 95 1.15 4.67 2.32
CA LEU A 95 0.18 4.33 1.26
C LEU A 95 -1.21 3.99 1.82
N THR A 96 -1.31 3.66 3.10
CA THR A 96 -2.60 3.40 3.76
C THR A 96 -3.22 4.69 4.29
N ASN A 97 -2.41 5.55 4.89
CA ASN A 97 -2.86 6.70 5.67
C ASN A 97 -2.59 8.06 5.02
N CYS A 98 -1.60 8.17 4.14
CA CYS A 98 -1.10 9.42 3.58
C CYS A 98 -1.14 9.40 2.04
N LYS A 99 -2.24 8.90 1.48
CA LYS A 99 -2.35 8.61 0.04
C LYS A 99 -2.23 9.85 -0.83
N LYS A 100 -2.79 10.97 -0.35
CA LYS A 100 -2.76 12.25 -1.07
C LYS A 100 -1.36 12.84 -0.99
N SER A 101 -0.77 12.89 0.21
CA SER A 101 0.60 13.37 0.42
C SER A 101 1.65 12.56 -0.36
N CYS A 102 1.47 11.24 -0.47
CA CYS A 102 2.33 10.38 -1.29
C CYS A 102 1.99 10.35 -2.76
N ARG A 103 0.99 11.13 -3.21
CA ARG A 103 0.58 11.23 -4.62
C ARG A 103 0.23 9.87 -5.25
N VAL A 104 -0.25 8.94 -4.43
CA VAL A 104 -0.62 7.59 -4.86
C VAL A 104 -2.10 7.45 -5.21
N CYS A 105 -2.83 8.55 -5.12
CA CYS A 105 -4.16 8.71 -5.68
C CYS A 105 -4.31 10.12 -6.23
N SER A 106 -5.13 10.24 -7.25
CA SER A 106 -5.50 11.52 -7.87
C SER A 106 -7.01 11.67 -7.69
N LYS A 107 -7.41 12.45 -6.70
CA LYS A 107 -8.79 12.89 -6.53
C LYS A 107 -8.77 14.34 -6.07
#